data_AF-D6NKH0-F1
#
_entry.id   AF-D6NKH0-F1
#
_cell.length_a   1.000
_cell.length_b   1.000
_cell.length_c   1.000
_cell.angle_alpha   90.00
_cell.angle_beta   90.00
_cell.angle_gamma   90.00
#
_symmetry.space_group_name_H-M   'P 1'
#
loop_
_entity.id
_entity.type
_entity.pdbx_description
1 polymer ?
#
loop_
_entity_poly.entity_id
_entity_poly.type
_entity_poly.pdbx_seq_one_letter_code
_entity_poly.pdbx_strand_id
1 'polypeptide(L)'
;DIEQHYDAWTRQMQRLLSHLDRTVNLGRNKDAEYYGRPLLTGITERAVERGIEAVNPEGERGKCWNTGLTWVENADTLAAVKKQVNDDKKYTKDQKITALETNWDGYEQKRLDIVNKAPKRGNDDDYED
;
A
#
# COMPACT_ATOMS: atom_id res chain seq x y z
N ASP A 1 2.81 -20.65 10.84
CA ASP A 1 3.28 -19.62 11.76
C ASP A 1 2.93 -18.23 11.23
N ILE A 2 2.97 -17.21 12.09
CA ILE A 2 2.71 -15.81 11.77
C ILE A 2 3.87 -15.19 10.98
N GLU A 3 5.12 -15.51 11.30
CA GLU A 3 6.31 -15.00 10.58
C GLU A 3 6.26 -15.37 9.10
N GLN A 4 5.90 -16.61 8.78
CA GLN A 4 5.71 -17.04 7.40
C GLN A 4 4.61 -16.25 6.67
N HIS A 5 3.57 -15.81 7.39
CA HIS A 5 2.50 -14.99 6.81
C HIS A 5 3.02 -13.57 6.52
N TYR A 6 3.75 -12.96 7.45
CA TYR A 6 4.39 -11.66 7.26
C TYR A 6 5.40 -11.66 6.11
N ASP A 7 6.22 -12.71 6.01
CA ASP A 7 7.15 -12.90 4.90
C ASP A 7 6.44 -12.97 3.55
N ALA A 8 5.35 -13.75 3.49
CA ALA A 8 4.54 -13.86 2.28
C ALA A 8 3.91 -12.51 1.91
N TRP A 9 3.33 -11.80 2.87
CA TRP A 9 2.77 -10.46 2.68
C TRP A 9 3.84 -9.48 2.18
N THR A 10 5.01 -9.46 2.82
CA THR A 10 6.13 -8.57 2.46
C THR A 10 6.58 -8.79 1.02
N ARG A 11 6.72 -10.06 0.59
CA ARG A 11 7.08 -10.38 -0.80
C ARG A 11 6.03 -9.91 -1.80
N GLN A 12 4.74 -10.04 -1.47
CA GLN A 12 3.67 -9.55 -2.34
C GLN A 12 3.67 -8.02 -2.41
N MET A 13 3.83 -7.33 -1.28
CA MET A 13 3.90 -5.87 -1.23
C MET A 13 5.10 -5.32 -2.01
N GLN A 14 6.28 -5.91 -1.85
CA GLN A 14 7.47 -5.54 -2.63
C GLN A 14 7.23 -5.71 -4.14
N ARG A 15 6.58 -6.81 -4.54
CA ARG A 15 6.26 -7.04 -5.95
C ARG A 15 5.26 -6.02 -6.49
N LEU A 16 4.19 -5.73 -5.75
CA LEU A 16 3.17 -4.74 -6.13
C LEU A 16 3.78 -3.35 -6.28
N LEU A 17 4.56 -2.90 -5.28
CA LEU A 17 5.25 -1.61 -5.32
C LEU A 17 6.26 -1.54 -6.47
N SER A 18 7.03 -2.62 -6.70
CA SER A 18 7.96 -2.68 -7.84
C SER A 18 7.26 -2.50 -9.18
N HIS A 19 6.08 -3.11 -9.36
CA HIS A 19 5.28 -2.94 -10.59
C HIS A 19 4.73 -1.52 -10.74
N LEU A 20 4.26 -0.91 -9.65
CA LEU A 20 3.78 0.46 -9.64
C LEU A 20 4.91 1.43 -10.01
N ASP A 21 6.05 1.32 -9.34
CA ASP A 21 7.21 2.20 -9.52
C ASP A 21 7.75 2.16 -10.95
N ARG A 22 7.81 0.97 -11.56
CA ARG A 22 8.23 0.83 -12.96
C ARG A 22 7.31 1.60 -13.90
N THR A 23 6.01 1.52 -13.67
CA THR A 23 5.00 2.23 -14.47
C THR A 23 5.14 3.74 -14.31
N VAL A 24 5.25 4.22 -13.07
CA VAL A 24 5.44 5.65 -12.77
C VAL A 24 6.76 6.17 -13.36
N ASN A 25 7.84 5.42 -13.23
CA ASN A 25 9.14 5.77 -13.79
C ASN A 25 9.11 5.83 -15.31
N LEU A 26 8.43 4.90 -15.98
CA LEU A 26 8.25 4.95 -17.43
C LEU A 26 7.51 6.22 -17.84
N GLY A 27 6.38 6.51 -17.18
CA GLY A 27 5.59 7.71 -17.42
C GLY A 27 6.44 8.97 -17.28
N ARG A 28 7.20 9.10 -16.19
CA ARG A 28 8.08 10.25 -15.93
C ARG A 28 9.17 10.44 -16.97
N ASN A 29 9.78 9.36 -17.46
CA ASN A 29 10.81 9.47 -18.50
C ASN A 29 10.23 9.88 -19.85
N LYS A 30 8.96 9.58 -20.09
CA LYS A 30 8.28 9.83 -21.36
C LYS A 30 7.39 11.07 -21.38
N ASP A 31 7.07 11.63 -20.21
CA ASP A 31 6.09 12.72 -20.06
C ASP A 31 6.46 13.94 -20.93
N ALA A 32 7.73 14.35 -20.91
CA ALA A 32 8.22 15.49 -21.71
C ALA A 32 8.14 15.27 -23.23
N GLU A 33 8.14 14.01 -23.70
CA GLU A 33 8.02 13.69 -25.15
C GLU A 33 6.56 13.76 -25.63
N TYR A 34 5.59 13.46 -24.75
CA TYR A 34 4.18 13.32 -25.14
C TYR A 34 3.30 14.49 -24.72
N TYR A 35 3.63 15.18 -23.63
CA TYR A 35 2.75 16.18 -23.00
C TYR A 35 3.51 17.47 -22.70
N GLY A 36 3.49 18.40 -23.66
CA GLY A 36 4.04 19.74 -23.45
C GLY A 36 3.18 20.54 -22.47
N ARG A 37 3.79 21.12 -21.43
CA ARG A 37 3.11 21.96 -20.42
C ARG A 37 3.64 23.40 -20.51
N PRO A 38 3.26 24.18 -21.54
CA PRO A 38 3.88 25.48 -21.84
C PRO A 38 3.77 26.49 -20.69
N LEU A 39 2.65 26.52 -19.98
CA LEU A 39 2.49 27.40 -18.81
C LEU A 39 3.44 27.00 -17.67
N LEU A 40 3.47 25.71 -17.32
CA LEU A 40 4.35 25.21 -16.25
C LEU A 40 5.82 25.41 -16.62
N THR A 41 6.19 25.11 -17.87
CA THR A 41 7.54 25.30 -18.41
C THR A 41 7.94 26.78 -18.40
N GLY A 42 7.07 27.68 -18.84
CA GLY A 42 7.35 29.12 -18.90
C GLY A 42 7.53 29.80 -17.54
N ILE A 43 7.01 29.21 -16.45
CA ILE A 43 7.17 29.73 -15.08
C ILE A 43 8.20 28.94 -14.25
N THR A 44 8.87 27.94 -14.84
CA THR A 44 9.89 27.13 -14.16
C THR A 44 11.28 27.60 -14.58
N GLU A 45 12.01 28.26 -13.69
CA GLU A 45 13.34 28.85 -13.93
C GLU A 45 14.30 27.88 -14.65
N ARG A 46 14.53 26.70 -14.08
CA ARG A 46 15.37 25.63 -14.68
C ARG A 46 14.98 25.30 -16.12
N ALA A 47 13.68 25.26 -16.40
CA ALA A 47 13.13 24.86 -17.69
C ALA A 47 13.38 25.95 -18.74
N VAL A 48 13.16 27.21 -18.36
CA VAL A 48 13.41 28.40 -19.20
C VAL A 48 14.91 28.56 -19.49
N GLU A 49 15.77 28.48 -18.48
CA GLU A 49 17.21 28.66 -18.63
C GLU A 49 17.85 27.61 -19.56
N ARG A 50 17.33 26.38 -19.53
CA ARG A 50 17.89 25.23 -20.27
C ARG A 50 17.17 24.94 -21.59
N GLY A 51 16.04 25.60 -21.85
CA GLY A 51 15.21 25.31 -23.03
C GLY A 51 14.65 23.89 -23.02
N ILE A 52 14.28 23.37 -21.85
CA ILE A 52 13.71 22.04 -21.66
C ILE A 52 12.30 22.12 -21.06
N GLU A 53 11.52 21.04 -21.14
CA GLU A 53 10.24 20.93 -20.44
C GLU A 53 10.44 20.90 -18.91
N ALA A 54 9.56 21.52 -18.14
CA ALA A 54 9.57 21.52 -16.67
C ALA A 54 9.65 20.13 -16.01
N VAL A 55 8.99 19.11 -16.56
CA VAL A 55 8.97 17.72 -16.13
C VAL A 55 10.10 16.88 -16.73
N ASN A 56 10.99 17.47 -17.55
CA ASN A 56 12.14 16.76 -18.08
C ASN A 56 13.00 16.20 -16.91
N PRO A 57 13.28 14.88 -16.90
CA PRO A 57 14.00 14.23 -15.81
C PRO A 57 15.51 14.57 -15.75
N GLU A 58 16.07 15.26 -16.75
CA GLU A 58 17.48 15.65 -16.80
C GLU A 58 17.83 16.74 -15.79
N GLY A 59 18.74 16.46 -14.85
CA GLY A 59 19.15 17.39 -13.80
C GLY A 59 18.40 17.13 -12.48
N GLU A 60 17.67 18.13 -11.97
CA GLU A 60 16.87 17.93 -10.76
C GLU A 60 15.73 16.94 -11.02
N ARG A 61 15.84 15.78 -10.38
CA ARG A 61 14.76 14.80 -10.38
C ARG A 61 13.63 15.36 -9.54
N GLY A 62 12.51 15.74 -10.18
CA GLY A 62 11.29 16.10 -9.47
C GLY A 62 10.87 15.02 -8.46
N LYS A 63 10.10 15.37 -7.44
CA LYS A 63 9.71 14.44 -6.36
C LYS A 63 9.11 13.15 -6.92
N CYS A 64 9.70 11.99 -6.61
CA CYS A 64 9.13 10.67 -6.92
C CYS A 64 8.07 10.33 -5.88
N TRP A 65 6.92 10.96 -6.00
CA TRP A 65 5.80 10.70 -5.11
C TRP A 65 5.06 9.44 -5.58
N ASN A 66 4.97 8.46 -4.69
CA ASN A 66 4.06 7.34 -4.81
C ASN A 66 3.10 7.36 -3.63
N THR A 67 1.80 7.30 -3.91
CA THR A 67 0.79 7.19 -2.87
C THR A 67 0.55 5.72 -2.57
N GLY A 68 1.05 5.25 -1.42
CA GLY A 68 0.63 3.99 -0.85
C GLY A 68 -0.77 4.15 -0.26
N LEU A 69 -1.71 3.29 -0.66
CA LEU A 69 -3.03 3.18 -0.04
C LEU A 69 -3.00 2.05 1.01
N THR A 70 -4.06 1.98 1.82
CA THR A 70 -4.36 0.86 2.72
C THR A 70 -3.39 0.63 3.90
N TRP A 71 -2.79 1.68 4.46
CA TRP A 71 -1.81 1.54 5.55
C TRP A 71 -2.43 0.96 6.83
N VAL A 72 -3.61 1.46 7.21
CA VAL A 72 -4.31 1.05 8.44
C VAL A 72 -4.91 -0.34 8.26
N GLU A 73 -5.53 -0.58 7.12
CA GLU A 73 -6.18 -1.85 6.80
C GLU A 73 -5.18 -3.01 6.76
N ASN A 74 -3.97 -2.79 6.25
CA ASN A 74 -2.91 -3.78 6.29
C ASN A 74 -2.49 -4.11 7.73
N ALA A 75 -2.27 -3.10 8.58
CA ALA A 75 -1.88 -3.30 9.98
C ALA A 75 -2.98 -4.04 10.77
N ASP A 76 -4.20 -3.52 10.75
CA ASP A 76 -5.36 -4.09 11.45
C ASP A 76 -5.62 -5.55 11.05
N THR A 77 -5.51 -5.87 9.75
CA THR A 77 -5.78 -7.22 9.25
C THR A 77 -4.71 -8.22 9.66
N LEU A 78 -3.42 -7.81 9.64
CA LEU A 78 -2.30 -8.64 10.08
C LEU A 78 -2.35 -8.86 11.60
N ALA A 79 -2.62 -7.82 12.39
CA ALA A 79 -2.82 -7.92 13.83
C ALA A 79 -3.98 -8.86 14.20
N ALA A 80 -5.10 -8.78 13.46
CA ALA A 80 -6.22 -9.71 13.64
C ALA A 80 -5.86 -11.16 13.29
N VAL A 81 -5.06 -11.42 12.25
CA VAL A 81 -4.55 -12.77 11.95
C VAL A 81 -3.63 -13.25 13.08
N LYS A 82 -2.67 -12.43 13.52
CA LYS A 82 -1.75 -12.79 14.60
C LYS A 82 -2.52 -13.17 15.86
N LYS A 83 -3.39 -12.28 16.33
CA LYS A 83 -4.12 -12.45 17.59
C LYS A 83 -5.05 -13.66 17.55
N GLN A 84 -5.94 -13.74 16.55
CA GLN A 84 -7.07 -14.68 16.61
C GLN A 84 -6.76 -16.05 16.01
N VAL A 85 -5.75 -16.16 15.14
CA VAL A 85 -5.38 -17.42 14.48
C VAL A 85 -4.12 -18.03 15.08
N ASN A 86 -3.12 -17.23 15.48
CA ASN A 86 -1.85 -17.77 15.97
C ASN A 86 -1.78 -17.74 17.50
N ASP A 87 -2.09 -16.61 18.13
CA ASP A 87 -1.92 -16.44 19.58
C ASP A 87 -3.09 -17.09 20.36
N ASP A 88 -4.32 -16.63 20.13
CA ASP A 88 -5.52 -17.13 20.81
C ASP A 88 -6.06 -18.44 20.18
N LYS A 89 -5.65 -18.74 18.95
CA LYS A 89 -6.08 -19.92 18.15
C LYS A 89 -7.60 -20.12 18.13
N LYS A 90 -8.35 -19.02 18.21
CA LYS A 90 -9.81 -19.00 18.22
C LYS A 90 -10.41 -19.46 16.88
N TYR A 91 -9.71 -19.19 15.78
CA TYR A 91 -10.11 -19.62 14.44
C TYR A 91 -8.94 -20.26 13.68
N THR A 92 -9.24 -21.17 12.77
CA THR A 92 -8.24 -21.69 11.81
C THR A 92 -8.09 -20.76 10.60
N LYS A 93 -6.98 -20.90 9.87
CA LYS A 93 -6.77 -20.18 8.59
C LYS A 93 -7.89 -20.47 7.60
N ASP A 94 -8.25 -21.75 7.44
CA ASP A 94 -9.30 -22.18 6.49
C ASP A 94 -10.65 -21.58 6.87
N GLN A 95 -11.01 -21.62 8.16
CA GLN A 95 -12.24 -20.97 8.64
C GLN A 95 -12.27 -19.46 8.35
N LYS A 96 -11.12 -18.78 8.41
CA LYS A 96 -11.04 -17.35 8.09
C LYS A 96 -11.16 -17.12 6.58
N ILE A 97 -10.51 -17.95 5.76
CA ILE A 97 -10.59 -17.87 4.29
C ILE A 97 -12.03 -18.10 3.82
N THR A 98 -12.68 -19.18 4.27
CA THR A 98 -14.08 -19.46 3.90
C THR A 98 -15.01 -18.31 4.31
N ALA A 99 -14.81 -17.73 5.51
CA ALA A 99 -15.61 -16.58 5.94
C ALA A 99 -15.38 -15.33 5.07
N LEU A 100 -14.17 -15.13 4.54
CA LEU A 100 -13.89 -14.03 3.61
C LEU A 100 -14.52 -14.29 2.24
N GLU A 101 -14.44 -15.51 1.73
CA GLU A 101 -15.01 -15.92 0.43
C GLU A 101 -16.54 -15.80 0.39
N THR A 102 -17.22 -16.07 1.51
CA THR A 102 -18.67 -15.89 1.62
C THR A 102 -19.08 -14.47 1.99
N ASN A 103 -18.14 -13.51 2.01
CA ASN A 103 -18.39 -12.16 2.51
C ASN A 103 -19.08 -12.13 3.88
N TRP A 104 -18.62 -13.02 4.77
CA TRP A 104 -19.10 -13.22 6.13
C TRP A 104 -20.51 -13.79 6.28
N ASP A 105 -21.18 -14.20 5.20
CA ASP A 105 -22.50 -14.85 5.27
C ASP A 105 -22.39 -16.15 6.07
N GLY A 106 -23.17 -16.26 7.15
CA GLY A 106 -23.12 -17.35 8.12
C GLY A 106 -21.91 -17.31 9.08
N TYR A 107 -21.11 -16.24 9.04
CA TYR A 107 -19.92 -16.01 9.88
C TYR A 107 -19.94 -14.62 10.53
N GLU A 108 -21.11 -14.04 10.77
CA GLU A 108 -21.30 -12.69 11.29
C GLU A 108 -20.63 -12.53 12.66
N GLN A 109 -20.74 -13.53 13.53
CA GLN A 109 -20.09 -13.50 14.84
C GLN A 109 -18.55 -13.46 14.72
N LYS A 110 -17.99 -14.16 13.74
CA LYS A 110 -16.55 -14.13 13.45
C LYS A 110 -16.12 -12.75 12.95
N ARG A 111 -16.93 -12.13 12.08
CA ARG A 111 -16.72 -10.75 11.64
C ARG A 111 -16.71 -9.78 12.83
N LEU A 112 -17.71 -9.86 13.71
CA LEU A 112 -17.79 -9.03 14.91
C LEU A 112 -16.60 -9.24 15.84
N ASP A 113 -16.15 -10.49 16.00
CA ASP A 113 -14.97 -10.79 16.80
C ASP A 113 -13.70 -10.17 16.19
N ILE A 114 -13.52 -10.21 14.87
CA ILE A 114 -12.38 -9.56 14.18
C ILE A 114 -12.43 -8.04 14.33
N VAL A 115 -13.61 -7.43 14.20
CA VAL A 115 -13.76 -5.97 14.27
C VAL A 115 -13.56 -5.47 15.70
N ASN A 116 -14.21 -6.10 16.67
CA ASN A 116 -14.32 -5.55 18.03
C ASN A 116 -13.27 -6.08 19.02
N LYS A 117 -12.63 -7.22 18.74
CA LYS A 117 -11.74 -7.89 19.71
C LYS A 117 -10.30 -8.05 19.23
N ALA A 118 -10.02 -7.80 17.95
CA ALA A 118 -8.64 -7.68 17.51
C ALA A 118 -8.16 -6.22 17.72
N PRO A 119 -6.89 -6.02 18.11
CA PRO A 119 -6.25 -4.70 18.15
C PRO A 119 -6.43 -3.91 16.85
N LYS A 120 -6.38 -2.58 16.96
CA LYS A 120 -6.63 -1.64 15.86
C LYS A 120 -5.71 -0.42 15.97
N ARG A 121 -5.24 0.04 14.81
CA ARG A 121 -4.35 1.20 14.73
C ARG A 121 -4.94 2.48 15.25
N GLY A 122 -4.07 3.26 15.91
CA GLY A 122 -4.42 4.57 16.44
C GLY A 122 -5.06 4.53 17.83
N ASN A 123 -4.89 3.43 18.56
CA ASN A 123 -5.37 3.28 19.94
C ASN A 123 -4.25 3.19 20.99
N ASP A 124 -2.99 3.49 20.63
CA ASP A 124 -1.84 3.44 21.55
C ASP A 124 -1.65 2.02 22.13
N ASP A 125 -1.65 1.02 21.24
CA ASP A 125 -1.56 -0.41 21.58
C ASP A 125 -0.31 -1.01 20.92
N ASP A 126 0.76 -1.16 21.71
CA ASP A 126 2.07 -1.72 21.30
C ASP A 126 1.97 -3.11 20.65
N TYR A 127 0.89 -3.85 20.85
CA TYR A 127 0.69 -5.12 20.16
C TYR A 127 0.50 -4.93 18.64
N GLU A 128 -0.03 -3.78 18.25
CA GLU A 128 -0.45 -3.46 16.89
C GLU A 128 0.37 -2.34 16.23
N ASP A 129 0.81 -1.34 16.99
CA ASP A 129 1.61 -0.20 16.51
C ASP A 129 3.05 -0.59 16.07
#